data_AF-A0A9Q0T238-F1
#
_entry.id   AF-A0A9Q0T238-F1
#
_cell.length_a   1.000
_cell.length_b   1.000
_cell.length_c   1.000
_cell.angle_alpha   90.00
_cell.angle_beta   90.00
_cell.angle_gamma   90.00
#
_symmetry.space_group_name_H-M   'P 1'
#
loop_
_entity.id
_entity.type
_entity.pdbx_description
1 polymer ?
#
loop_
_entity_poly.entity_id
_entity_poly.type
_entity_poly.pdbx_seq_one_letter_code
_entity_poly.pdbx_strand_id
1 'polypeptide(L)'
;MYNNSVLLDDQQVTFFWTLSKDSISIAARGEKKSSYIAIGFGTGMVSSYAYVGWVDDTGKGHVSSYWIDGRDASRVHPTNENLTNTRCKSENGIITFEFIRPLKPCSYNNRVECKNIIDPTTPLKVIWALGTKWSDEHLNEQNMHSETSHRPIRVLLMGGSAEAEQDLRPVLAVHGFMMFLSWGILLPGGILAARYLKHVKGDGWYQIHVSLQCSGLLILLLGLLFAVAELRGLYISSAHAKLGLAAIFLACVQPVNASMRPKTSANGEEVSSERHLWEYIHFIVGRSAIIVGIAALFSGMKQFGR
;
A
#
# COMPACT_ATOMS: atom_id res chain seq x y z
N MET A 1 5.15 12.85 31.15
CA MET A 1 3.91 12.56 30.41
C MET A 1 4.14 13.04 28.99
N TYR A 2 3.95 12.17 27.99
CA TYR A 2 4.14 12.53 26.58
C TYR A 2 2.92 13.27 26.06
N ASN A 3 3.13 14.28 25.22
CA ASN A 3 2.02 15.08 24.69
C ASN A 3 1.35 14.39 23.49
N ASN A 4 2.11 13.57 22.76
CA ASN A 4 1.63 12.92 21.54
C ASN A 4 2.03 11.44 21.55
N SER A 5 1.19 10.64 20.89
CA SER A 5 1.45 9.22 20.66
C SER A 5 0.80 8.75 19.38
N VAL A 6 1.41 7.77 18.73
CA VAL A 6 0.80 7.05 17.61
C VAL A 6 1.13 5.57 17.68
N LEU A 7 0.16 4.76 17.26
CA LEU A 7 0.36 3.34 17.08
C LEU A 7 0.96 3.11 15.68
N LEU A 8 2.16 2.56 15.62
CA LEU A 8 2.88 2.33 14.36
C LEU A 8 2.24 1.18 13.56
N ASP A 9 2.63 1.03 12.28
CA ASP A 9 2.06 0.04 11.35
C ASP A 9 2.03 -1.36 11.97
N ASP A 10 1.00 -2.13 11.63
CA ASP A 10 0.67 -3.44 12.20
C ASP A 10 0.31 -3.45 13.70
N GLN A 11 0.14 -2.28 14.32
CA GLN A 11 -0.35 -2.12 15.69
C GLN A 11 0.51 -2.77 16.78
N GLN A 12 1.80 -2.93 16.52
CA GLN A 12 2.71 -3.68 17.39
C GLN A 12 3.55 -2.81 18.33
N VAL A 13 3.70 -1.54 17.99
CA VAL A 13 4.54 -0.60 18.74
C VAL A 13 3.84 0.74 18.83
N THR A 14 3.70 1.24 20.05
CA THR A 14 3.25 2.61 20.30
C THR A 14 4.45 3.53 20.43
N PHE A 15 4.52 4.56 19.59
CA PHE A 15 5.55 5.59 19.57
C PHE A 15 5.04 6.88 20.22
N PHE A 16 5.78 7.43 21.17
CA PHE A 16 5.43 8.62 21.93
C PHE A 16 6.48 9.71 21.73
N TRP A 17 6.05 10.96 21.70
CA TRP A 17 6.98 12.08 21.67
C TRP A 17 6.46 13.35 22.34
N THR A 18 7.41 14.17 22.78
CA THR A 18 7.19 15.55 23.19
C THR A 18 8.30 16.41 22.61
N LEU A 19 7.92 17.43 21.84
CA LEU A 19 8.86 18.41 21.31
C LEU A 19 9.20 19.46 22.38
N SER A 20 10.46 19.87 22.39
CA SER A 20 10.97 21.06 23.09
C SER A 20 11.69 21.95 22.09
N LYS A 21 12.17 23.12 22.53
CA LYS A 21 12.80 24.11 21.63
C LYS A 21 13.94 23.53 20.79
N ASP A 22 14.85 22.78 21.42
CA ASP A 22 16.08 22.28 20.78
C ASP A 22 16.24 20.75 20.92
N SER A 23 15.24 20.06 21.48
CA SER A 23 15.28 18.63 21.78
C SER A 23 13.92 17.96 21.59
N ILE A 24 13.95 16.63 21.55
CA ILE A 24 12.76 15.78 21.52
C ILE A 24 12.89 14.68 22.58
N SER A 25 11.83 14.50 23.36
CA SER A 25 11.67 13.33 24.23
C SER A 25 10.94 12.27 23.43
N ILE A 26 11.45 11.04 23.40
CA ILE A 26 10.87 9.91 22.67
C ILE A 26 10.69 8.75 23.63
N ALA A 27 9.57 8.04 23.51
CA ALA A 27 9.41 6.70 24.06
C ALA A 27 8.83 5.75 23.02
N ALA A 28 9.12 4.46 23.19
CA ALA A 28 8.51 3.40 22.42
C ALA A 28 8.12 2.26 23.35
N ARG A 29 6.91 1.75 23.17
CA ARG A 29 6.36 0.61 23.91
C ARG A 29 5.93 -0.47 22.94
N GLY A 30 6.40 -1.70 23.13
CA GLY A 30 5.86 -2.84 22.40
C GLY A 30 4.44 -3.18 22.88
N GLU A 31 3.63 -3.79 22.02
CA GLU A 31 2.32 -4.36 22.40
C GLU A 31 2.37 -5.89 22.54
N LYS A 32 3.57 -6.47 22.30
CA LYS A 32 3.86 -7.90 22.45
C LYS A 32 5.11 -8.13 23.28
N LYS A 33 5.27 -9.38 23.73
CA LYS A 33 6.46 -9.82 24.45
C LYS A 33 7.70 -9.77 23.54
N SER A 34 8.76 -9.14 24.02
CA SER A 34 10.04 -9.01 23.31
C SER A 34 11.17 -8.83 24.32
N SER A 35 12.41 -9.08 23.89
CA SER A 35 13.62 -8.82 24.70
C SER A 35 14.34 -7.55 24.29
N TYR A 36 14.04 -7.04 23.09
CA TYR A 36 14.35 -5.67 22.73
C TYR A 36 13.28 -5.09 21.80
N ILE A 37 13.20 -3.76 21.80
CA ILE A 37 12.47 -2.97 20.82
C ILE A 37 13.43 -1.97 20.19
N ALA A 38 13.35 -1.85 18.87
CA ALA A 38 14.10 -0.89 18.08
C ALA A 38 13.16 0.04 17.33
N ILE A 39 13.47 1.34 17.36
CA ILE A 39 12.84 2.36 16.51
C ILE A 39 13.89 2.89 15.54
N GLY A 40 13.58 2.90 14.25
CA GLY A 40 14.44 3.44 13.21
C GLY A 40 13.86 4.71 12.59
N PHE A 41 14.72 5.67 12.27
CA PHE A 41 14.41 6.84 11.45
C PHE A 41 14.92 6.61 10.04
N GLY A 42 13.99 6.42 9.10
CA GLY A 42 14.29 6.05 7.72
C GLY A 42 13.10 5.37 7.03
N THR A 43 13.30 5.00 5.77
CA THR A 43 12.30 4.26 4.96
C THR A 43 12.41 2.74 5.10
N GLY A 44 13.47 2.25 5.72
CA GLY A 44 13.76 0.84 5.92
C GLY A 44 15.05 0.69 6.73
N MET A 45 15.48 -0.54 6.99
CA MET A 45 16.65 -0.82 7.84
C MET A 45 17.95 -0.18 7.31
N VAL A 46 18.24 -0.33 6.01
CA VAL A 46 19.47 0.21 5.42
C VAL A 46 19.36 1.72 5.27
N SER A 47 20.44 2.42 5.61
CA SER A 47 20.54 3.88 5.64
C SER A 47 19.60 4.53 6.66
N SER A 48 19.43 3.91 7.82
CA SER A 48 18.61 4.44 8.92
C SER A 48 19.40 4.60 10.21
N TYR A 49 18.91 5.50 11.07
CA TYR A 49 19.38 5.62 12.44
C TYR A 49 18.42 4.89 13.36
N ALA A 50 18.93 4.01 14.20
CA ALA A 50 18.12 3.18 15.08
C ALA A 50 18.40 3.47 16.55
N TYR A 51 17.37 3.33 17.37
CA TYR A 51 17.45 3.39 18.82
C TYR A 51 16.91 2.07 19.35
N VAL A 52 17.73 1.37 20.10
CA VAL A 52 17.39 0.05 20.63
C VAL A 52 17.34 0.13 22.14
N GLY A 53 16.20 -0.28 22.70
CA GLY A 53 16.03 -0.48 24.13
C GLY A 53 15.90 -1.97 24.46
N TRP A 54 16.68 -2.44 25.40
CA TRP A 54 16.66 -3.83 25.88
C TRP A 54 16.86 -3.88 27.39
N VAL A 55 16.56 -5.03 27.99
CA VAL A 55 16.88 -5.33 29.39
C VAL A 55 17.89 -6.47 29.39
N ASP A 56 19.01 -6.27 30.09
CA ASP A 56 20.06 -7.30 30.19
C ASP A 56 19.70 -8.41 31.18
N ASP A 57 20.55 -9.43 31.27
CA ASP A 57 20.36 -10.58 32.15
C ASP A 57 20.37 -10.20 33.65
N THR A 58 20.86 -9.01 34.00
CA THR A 58 20.83 -8.47 35.37
C THR A 58 19.54 -7.70 35.69
N GLY A 59 18.63 -7.57 34.71
CA GLY A 59 17.40 -6.79 34.84
C GLY A 59 17.61 -5.28 34.64
N LYS A 60 18.81 -4.85 34.23
CA LYS A 60 19.11 -3.44 33.97
C LYS A 60 18.68 -3.09 32.55
N GLY A 61 17.91 -2.03 32.43
CA GLY A 61 17.49 -1.49 31.13
C GLY A 61 18.57 -0.62 30.49
N HIS A 62 18.74 -0.79 29.19
CA HIS A 62 19.68 -0.04 28.36
C HIS A 62 18.99 0.58 27.18
N VAL A 63 19.55 1.68 26.68
CA VAL A 63 19.15 2.33 25.43
C VAL A 63 20.42 2.74 24.70
N SER A 64 20.51 2.44 23.41
CA SER A 64 21.65 2.84 22.58
C SER A 64 21.21 3.23 21.18
N SER A 65 21.99 4.12 20.56
CA SER A 65 21.77 4.59 19.19
C SER A 65 22.76 3.93 18.22
N TYR A 66 22.30 3.72 16.99
CA TYR A 66 23.05 3.05 15.93
C TYR A 66 22.81 3.70 14.57
N TRP A 67 23.77 3.56 13.67
CA TRP A 67 23.64 3.80 12.23
C TRP A 67 23.72 2.48 11.49
N ILE A 68 22.78 2.24 10.57
CA ILE A 68 22.66 0.97 9.87
C ILE A 68 22.92 1.18 8.38
N ASP A 69 23.97 0.55 7.84
CA ASP A 69 24.38 0.66 6.43
C ASP A 69 24.34 -0.67 5.67
N GLY A 70 23.60 -1.65 6.19
CA GLY A 70 23.38 -2.96 5.60
C GLY A 70 22.39 -3.79 6.42
N ARG A 71 22.15 -5.05 6.02
CA ARG A 71 21.17 -5.93 6.70
C ARG A 71 21.80 -6.90 7.69
N ASP A 72 23.11 -7.12 7.59
CA ASP A 72 23.84 -8.01 8.47
C ASP A 72 24.20 -7.32 9.78
N ALA A 73 24.38 -8.09 10.86
CA ALA A 73 24.71 -7.56 12.17
C ALA A 73 25.99 -6.70 12.20
N SER A 74 26.97 -7.01 11.34
CA SER A 74 28.22 -6.24 11.17
C SER A 74 28.03 -4.85 10.53
N ARG A 75 26.82 -4.56 10.03
CA ARG A 75 26.45 -3.31 9.37
C ARG A 75 25.62 -2.40 10.28
N VAL A 76 25.57 -2.72 11.58
CA VAL A 76 24.94 -1.93 12.62
C VAL A 76 26.04 -1.33 13.48
N HIS A 77 26.24 -0.01 13.38
CA HIS A 77 27.36 0.69 13.99
C HIS A 77 26.86 1.55 15.15
N PRO A 78 27.42 1.44 16.38
CA PRO A 78 27.01 2.29 17.48
C PRO A 78 27.30 3.77 17.17
N THR A 79 26.41 4.64 17.61
CA THR A 79 26.52 6.10 17.47
C THR A 79 26.44 6.78 18.83
N ASN A 80 26.90 8.03 18.91
CA ASN A 80 26.77 8.85 20.11
C ASN A 80 25.99 10.13 19.83
N GLU A 81 24.67 10.09 20.07
CA GLU A 81 23.75 11.20 19.84
C GLU A 81 23.46 12.05 21.09
N ASN A 82 24.31 11.98 22.12
CA ASN A 82 24.12 12.67 23.40
C ASN A 82 22.75 12.39 24.03
N LEU A 83 22.37 11.10 24.07
CA LEU A 83 21.11 10.68 24.69
C LEU A 83 21.14 10.98 26.19
N THR A 84 20.04 11.54 26.70
CA THR A 84 19.86 11.84 28.13
C THR A 84 18.55 11.24 28.63
N ASN A 85 18.43 11.08 29.96
CA ASN A 85 17.28 10.46 30.60
C ASN A 85 16.88 9.10 29.97
N THR A 86 17.88 8.30 29.60
CA THR A 86 17.67 6.96 29.02
C THR A 86 17.12 6.02 30.07
N ARG A 87 15.97 5.42 29.80
CA ARG A 87 15.36 4.40 30.66
C ARG A 87 14.79 3.31 29.77
N CYS A 88 14.97 2.07 30.18
CA CYS A 88 14.32 0.92 29.57
C CYS A 88 13.80 0.02 30.67
N LYS A 89 12.58 -0.48 30.52
CA LYS A 89 11.93 -1.38 31.48
C LYS A 89 11.16 -2.45 30.73
N SER A 90 11.06 -3.62 31.35
CA SER A 90 10.21 -4.71 30.89
C SER A 90 9.14 -4.98 31.96
N GLU A 91 7.88 -4.86 31.57
CA GLU A 91 6.72 -5.16 32.44
C GLU A 91 5.89 -6.25 31.75
N ASN A 92 5.74 -7.41 32.40
CA ASN A 92 5.06 -8.59 31.83
C ASN A 92 5.62 -9.04 30.46
N GLY A 93 6.91 -8.79 30.22
CA GLY A 93 7.61 -9.09 28.96
C GLY A 93 7.42 -8.02 27.87
N ILE A 94 6.66 -6.96 28.13
CA ILE A 94 6.52 -5.81 27.25
C ILE A 94 7.61 -4.80 27.57
N ILE A 95 8.44 -4.48 26.58
CA ILE A 95 9.49 -3.48 26.74
C ILE A 95 8.96 -2.10 26.43
N THR A 96 9.32 -1.16 27.30
CA THR A 96 9.19 0.28 27.07
C THR A 96 10.55 0.92 27.28
N PHE A 97 11.03 1.67 26.30
CA PHE A 97 12.18 2.56 26.49
C PHE A 97 11.80 4.00 26.26
N GLU A 98 12.57 4.89 26.87
CA GLU A 98 12.52 6.33 26.67
C GLU A 98 13.90 6.96 26.71
N PHE A 99 14.04 8.08 25.99
CA PHE A 99 15.23 8.91 25.99
C PHE A 99 14.91 10.33 25.52
N ILE A 100 15.83 11.25 25.77
CA ILE A 100 15.81 12.60 25.22
C ILE A 100 17.04 12.78 24.33
N ARG A 101 16.85 13.38 23.16
CA ARG A 101 17.94 13.73 22.24
C ARG A 101 17.78 15.15 21.68
N PRO A 102 18.88 15.83 21.33
CA PRO A 102 18.82 17.09 20.59
C PRO A 102 18.20 16.90 19.20
N LEU A 103 17.54 17.93 18.65
CA LEU A 103 17.04 17.91 17.27
C LEU A 103 18.18 17.87 16.24
N LYS A 104 19.31 18.49 16.59
CA LYS A 104 20.57 18.47 15.85
C LYS A 104 21.65 17.83 16.73
N PRO A 105 22.06 16.58 16.47
CA PRO A 105 23.00 15.84 17.32
C PRO A 105 24.37 16.51 17.49
N CYS A 106 24.81 17.26 16.49
CA CYS A 106 26.11 17.90 16.49
C CYS A 106 26.11 19.17 15.60
N SER A 107 27.11 20.04 15.79
CA SER A 107 27.21 21.30 15.04
C SER A 107 28.05 21.19 13.75
N TYR A 108 29.23 20.58 13.79
CA TYR A 108 30.11 20.38 12.63
C TYR A 108 31.11 19.24 12.92
N ASN A 109 30.85 18.03 12.42
CA ASN A 109 31.82 16.93 12.47
C ASN A 109 31.54 15.91 11.35
N ASN A 110 32.55 15.18 10.88
CA ASN A 110 32.43 14.12 9.86
C ASN A 110 31.77 12.83 10.40
N ARG A 111 31.14 12.88 11.58
CA ARG A 111 30.51 11.70 12.20
C ARG A 111 29.15 11.43 11.57
N VAL A 112 28.77 10.16 11.48
CA VAL A 112 27.56 9.77 10.76
C VAL A 112 26.30 10.25 11.49
N GLU A 113 26.30 10.25 12.81
CA GLU A 113 25.18 10.68 13.65
C GLU A 113 24.80 12.16 13.48
N CYS A 114 25.74 12.99 13.03
CA CYS A 114 25.51 14.40 12.73
C CYS A 114 24.47 14.63 11.62
N LYS A 115 24.24 13.63 10.76
CA LYS A 115 23.24 13.69 9.69
C LYS A 115 21.85 13.25 10.16
N ASN A 116 21.71 12.74 11.38
CA ASN A 116 20.41 12.37 11.96
C ASN A 116 19.64 13.60 12.46
N ILE A 117 19.43 14.60 11.61
CA ILE A 117 18.74 15.83 11.99
C ILE A 117 17.23 15.58 11.96
N ILE A 118 16.52 15.95 13.02
CA ILE A 118 15.06 16.01 13.02
C ILE A 118 14.65 17.46 12.82
N ASP A 119 14.02 17.73 11.68
CA ASP A 119 13.25 18.95 11.46
C ASP A 119 11.78 18.70 11.85
N PRO A 120 11.28 19.28 12.96
CA PRO A 120 9.91 19.04 13.43
C PRO A 120 8.82 19.49 12.45
N THR A 121 9.16 20.31 11.46
CA THR A 121 8.23 20.80 10.44
C THR A 121 8.02 19.81 9.30
N THR A 122 8.91 18.82 9.18
CA THR A 122 8.83 17.77 8.16
C THR A 122 8.34 16.45 8.75
N PRO A 123 7.62 15.61 7.98
CA PRO A 123 7.21 14.29 8.46
C PRO A 123 8.42 13.40 8.76
N LEU A 124 8.53 12.92 10.00
CA LEU A 124 9.56 11.96 10.41
C LEU A 124 9.11 10.55 10.01
N LYS A 125 9.92 9.85 9.23
CA LYS A 125 9.65 8.45 8.86
C LYS A 125 10.16 7.52 9.94
N VAL A 126 9.25 6.74 10.53
CA VAL A 126 9.53 5.85 11.65
C VAL A 126 9.22 4.41 11.25
N ILE A 127 10.20 3.53 11.45
CA ILE A 127 10.10 2.08 11.34
C ILE A 127 10.35 1.45 12.72
N TRP A 128 9.94 0.20 12.90
CA TRP A 128 10.14 -0.52 14.16
C TRP A 128 10.56 -1.96 13.95
N ALA A 129 11.24 -2.52 14.95
CA ALA A 129 11.59 -3.93 15.01
C ALA A 129 11.54 -4.45 16.45
N LEU A 130 11.17 -5.73 16.61
CA LEU A 130 11.17 -6.46 17.86
C LEU A 130 12.02 -7.72 17.70
N GLY A 131 12.73 -8.10 18.74
CA GLY A 131 13.46 -9.37 18.75
C GLY A 131 13.66 -9.95 20.13
N THR A 132 14.32 -11.11 20.17
CA THR A 132 14.38 -11.97 21.36
C THR A 132 15.70 -11.89 22.11
N LYS A 133 16.72 -11.22 21.56
CA LYS A 133 18.00 -11.02 22.24
C LYS A 133 18.69 -9.76 21.72
N TRP A 134 19.28 -9.00 22.63
CA TRP A 134 20.19 -7.91 22.29
C TRP A 134 21.42 -7.95 23.20
N SER A 135 22.59 -7.69 22.63
CA SER A 135 23.88 -7.60 23.31
C SER A 135 24.72 -6.56 22.58
N ASP A 136 25.19 -5.55 23.30
CA ASP A 136 25.88 -4.38 22.76
C ASP A 136 27.35 -4.63 22.40
N GLU A 137 28.01 -5.60 23.03
CA GLU A 137 29.44 -5.84 22.80
C GLU A 137 29.76 -6.44 21.41
N HIS A 138 28.96 -7.40 20.94
CA HIS A 138 29.19 -8.11 19.67
C HIS A 138 27.87 -8.52 18.99
N LEU A 139 27.36 -7.65 18.12
CA LEU A 139 26.16 -7.94 17.33
C LEU A 139 26.42 -9.12 16.38
N ASN A 140 25.53 -10.10 16.43
CA ASN A 140 25.56 -11.29 15.58
C ASN A 140 24.14 -11.69 15.17
N GLU A 141 23.98 -12.83 14.49
CA GLU A 141 22.67 -13.29 14.01
C GLU A 141 21.63 -13.49 15.13
N GLN A 142 22.05 -13.67 16.39
CA GLN A 142 21.12 -13.76 17.52
C GLN A 142 20.43 -12.42 17.83
N ASN A 143 20.97 -11.29 17.36
CA ASN A 143 20.37 -9.97 17.49
C ASN A 143 19.29 -9.69 16.44
N MET A 144 19.10 -10.60 15.47
CA MET A 144 18.13 -10.40 14.40
C MET A 144 16.71 -10.26 14.97
N HIS A 145 15.97 -9.32 14.38
CA HIS A 145 14.58 -9.09 14.73
C HIS A 145 13.70 -10.25 14.26
N SER A 146 12.70 -10.61 15.06
CA SER A 146 11.68 -11.60 14.70
C SER A 146 10.46 -10.96 14.05
N GLU A 147 10.15 -9.71 14.41
CA GLU A 147 9.02 -8.95 13.87
C GLU A 147 9.47 -7.52 13.52
N THR A 148 8.96 -6.97 12.41
CA THR A 148 9.31 -5.63 11.93
C THR A 148 8.16 -4.97 11.19
N SER A 149 8.16 -3.64 11.13
CA SER A 149 7.28 -2.89 10.24
C SER A 149 7.50 -3.26 8.77
N HIS A 150 6.41 -3.41 8.01
CA HIS A 150 6.47 -3.61 6.55
C HIS A 150 6.76 -2.32 5.76
N ARG A 151 6.37 -1.17 6.30
CA ARG A 151 6.54 0.17 5.71
C ARG A 151 6.78 1.21 6.81
N PRO A 152 7.40 2.37 6.48
CA PRO A 152 7.53 3.47 7.43
C PRO A 152 6.18 4.17 7.69
N ILE A 153 6.01 4.64 8.93
CA ILE A 153 4.95 5.59 9.30
C ILE A 153 5.51 7.00 9.26
N ARG A 154 4.80 7.93 8.61
CA ARG A 154 5.11 9.36 8.60
C ARG A 154 4.49 10.04 9.81
N VAL A 155 5.32 10.39 10.79
CA VAL A 155 4.93 11.08 12.02
C VAL A 155 5.05 12.59 11.84
N LEU A 156 3.93 13.31 11.95
CA LEU A 156 3.86 14.76 11.92
C LEU A 156 4.08 15.30 13.34
N LEU A 157 5.34 15.52 13.70
CA LEU A 157 5.74 15.81 15.09
C LEU A 157 5.06 17.05 15.68
N MET A 158 4.90 18.11 14.90
CA MET A 158 4.19 19.34 15.28
C MET A 158 2.67 19.15 15.42
N GLY A 159 2.09 18.30 14.59
CA GLY A 159 0.64 18.11 14.49
C GLY A 159 0.07 17.03 15.41
N GLY A 160 0.91 16.20 16.03
CA GLY A 160 0.46 15.13 16.91
C GLY A 160 -0.18 13.93 16.19
N SER A 161 -0.06 13.85 14.87
CA SER A 161 -0.67 12.81 14.04
C SER A 161 0.39 11.97 13.31
N ALA A 162 -0.01 10.81 12.79
CA ALA A 162 0.81 10.06 11.85
C ALA A 162 -0.03 9.37 10.78
N GLU A 163 0.59 9.15 9.63
CA GLU A 163 -0.02 8.50 8.47
C GLU A 163 0.91 7.40 7.96
N ALA A 164 0.36 6.24 7.62
CA ALA A 164 1.16 5.20 6.97
C ALA A 164 1.58 5.67 5.58
N GLU A 165 2.86 5.51 5.23
CA GLU A 165 3.30 5.78 3.87
C GLU A 165 2.66 4.73 2.94
N GLN A 166 1.68 5.15 2.15
CA GLN A 166 1.18 4.33 1.06
C GLN A 166 2.21 4.39 -0.06
N ASP A 167 2.81 3.24 -0.40
CA ASP A 167 3.55 3.06 -1.65
C ASP A 167 2.54 3.07 -2.82
N LEU A 168 1.90 4.21 -3.05
CA LEU A 168 1.09 4.41 -4.22
C LEU A 168 2.03 4.49 -5.41
N ARG A 169 2.26 3.35 -6.06
CA ARG A 169 2.88 3.34 -7.38
C ARG A 169 1.94 4.10 -8.31
N PRO A 170 2.30 5.30 -8.83
CA PRO A 170 1.36 6.13 -9.57
C PRO A 170 0.72 5.40 -10.75
N VAL A 171 1.47 4.48 -11.37
CA VAL A 171 1.01 3.63 -12.47
C VAL A 171 -0.16 2.73 -12.06
N LEU A 172 -0.17 2.19 -10.83
CA LEU A 172 -1.24 1.33 -10.35
C LEU A 172 -2.50 2.16 -10.01
N ALA A 173 -2.33 3.41 -9.54
CA ALA A 173 -3.44 4.34 -9.38
C ALA A 173 -4.10 4.69 -10.72
N VAL A 174 -3.29 4.93 -11.77
CA VAL A 174 -3.77 5.12 -13.14
C VAL A 174 -4.51 3.86 -13.64
N HIS A 175 -3.97 2.66 -13.42
CA HIS A 175 -4.66 1.40 -13.72
C HIS A 175 -6.04 1.36 -13.06
N GLY A 176 -6.14 1.64 -11.76
CA GLY A 176 -7.41 1.66 -11.03
C GLY A 176 -8.43 2.64 -11.62
N PHE A 177 -8.00 3.87 -11.94
CA PHE A 177 -8.84 4.88 -12.57
C PHE A 177 -9.36 4.42 -13.94
N MET A 178 -8.49 3.85 -14.79
CA MET A 178 -8.87 3.36 -16.11
C MET A 178 -9.86 2.19 -16.03
N MET A 179 -9.65 1.28 -15.08
CA MET A 179 -10.58 0.17 -14.84
C MET A 179 -11.94 0.68 -14.37
N PHE A 180 -11.98 1.69 -13.48
CA PHE A 180 -13.24 2.31 -13.06
C PHE A 180 -13.95 3.02 -14.21
N LEU A 181 -13.23 3.80 -15.02
CA LEU A 181 -13.81 4.50 -16.17
C LEU A 181 -14.41 3.51 -17.19
N SER A 182 -13.74 2.38 -17.44
CA SER A 182 -14.25 1.35 -18.35
C SER A 182 -15.44 0.58 -17.75
N TRP A 183 -15.23 -0.11 -16.62
CA TRP A 183 -16.23 -1.02 -16.03
C TRP A 183 -17.36 -0.31 -15.28
N GLY A 184 -17.10 0.87 -14.74
CA GLY A 184 -18.07 1.65 -13.97
C GLY A 184 -18.88 2.63 -14.80
N ILE A 185 -18.35 3.12 -15.93
CA ILE A 185 -18.97 4.20 -16.70
C ILE A 185 -19.22 3.82 -18.16
N LEU A 186 -18.17 3.55 -18.95
CA LEU A 186 -18.30 3.43 -20.41
C LEU A 186 -19.07 2.18 -20.84
N LEU A 187 -18.67 0.99 -20.36
CA LEU A 187 -19.33 -0.27 -20.74
C LEU A 187 -20.79 -0.32 -20.25
N PRO A 188 -21.10 0.04 -18.97
CA PRO A 188 -22.49 0.18 -18.53
C PRO A 188 -23.26 1.24 -19.32
N GLY A 189 -22.64 2.39 -19.62
CA GLY A 189 -23.25 3.45 -20.43
C GLY A 189 -23.66 2.96 -21.82
N GLY A 190 -22.81 2.16 -22.48
CA GLY A 190 -23.14 1.51 -23.74
C GLY A 190 -24.34 0.56 -23.62
N ILE A 191 -24.45 -0.21 -22.54
CA ILE A 191 -25.60 -1.09 -22.29
C ILE A 191 -26.89 -0.27 -22.07
N LEU A 192 -26.81 0.81 -21.29
CA LEU A 192 -27.93 1.70 -21.06
C LEU A 192 -28.39 2.38 -22.35
N ALA A 193 -27.46 2.78 -23.23
CA ALA A 193 -27.77 3.33 -24.54
C ALA A 193 -28.59 2.33 -25.40
N ALA A 194 -28.14 1.07 -25.48
CA ALA A 194 -28.86 0.03 -26.23
C ALA A 194 -30.24 -0.31 -25.65
N ARG A 195 -30.43 -0.08 -24.35
CA ARG A 195 -31.71 -0.34 -23.67
C ARG A 195 -32.69 0.81 -23.80
N TYR A 196 -32.26 2.04 -23.59
CA TYR A 196 -33.15 3.18 -23.38
C TYR A 196 -33.16 4.20 -24.53
N LEU A 197 -32.12 4.24 -25.37
CA LEU A 197 -32.02 5.24 -26.44
C LEU A 197 -32.60 4.79 -27.78
N LYS A 198 -33.37 3.68 -27.81
CA LYS A 198 -34.02 3.18 -29.03
C LYS A 198 -34.97 4.18 -29.71
N HIS A 199 -35.38 5.24 -29.01
CA HIS A 199 -36.22 6.32 -29.54
C HIS A 199 -35.44 7.37 -30.35
N VAL A 200 -34.10 7.37 -30.29
CA VAL A 200 -33.25 8.26 -31.09
C VAL A 200 -33.41 7.89 -32.57
N LYS A 201 -33.58 8.89 -33.43
CA LYS A 201 -33.83 8.69 -34.88
C LYS A 201 -32.72 7.86 -35.53
N GLY A 202 -33.13 6.93 -36.40
CA GLY A 202 -32.22 6.04 -37.13
C GLY A 202 -31.46 5.09 -36.19
N ASP A 203 -30.23 4.75 -36.56
CA ASP A 203 -29.37 3.84 -35.80
C ASP A 203 -28.54 4.54 -34.70
N GLY A 204 -28.97 5.72 -34.24
CA GLY A 204 -28.21 6.52 -33.27
C GLY A 204 -27.91 5.78 -31.96
N TRP A 205 -28.86 4.98 -31.45
CA TRP A 205 -28.64 4.15 -30.26
C TRP A 205 -27.53 3.12 -30.47
N TYR A 206 -27.44 2.55 -31.67
CA TYR A 206 -26.48 1.52 -32.02
C TYR A 206 -25.08 2.12 -32.16
N GLN A 207 -24.97 3.29 -32.81
CA GLN A 207 -23.71 4.04 -32.90
C GLN A 207 -23.18 4.43 -31.53
N ILE A 208 -24.04 4.96 -30.65
CA ILE A 208 -23.66 5.32 -29.27
C ILE A 208 -23.21 4.08 -28.51
N HIS A 209 -23.96 2.97 -28.60
CA HIS A 209 -23.60 1.70 -27.97
C HIS A 209 -22.20 1.25 -28.42
N VAL A 210 -21.98 1.11 -29.73
CA VAL A 210 -20.70 0.63 -30.27
C VAL A 210 -19.56 1.57 -29.90
N SER A 211 -19.74 2.89 -29.99
CA SER A 211 -18.72 3.88 -29.63
C SER A 211 -18.30 3.76 -28.16
N LEU A 212 -19.26 3.61 -27.24
CA LEU A 212 -19.00 3.44 -25.81
C LEU A 212 -18.34 2.08 -25.52
N GLN A 213 -18.78 1.00 -26.16
CA GLN A 213 -18.17 -0.33 -26.00
C GLN A 213 -16.72 -0.36 -26.51
N CYS A 214 -16.45 0.20 -27.69
CA CYS A 214 -15.09 0.27 -28.25
C CYS A 214 -14.17 1.14 -27.39
N SER A 215 -14.65 2.31 -26.93
CA SER A 215 -13.87 3.20 -26.07
C SER A 215 -13.57 2.55 -24.71
N GLY A 216 -14.58 1.90 -24.11
CA GLY A 216 -14.44 1.16 -22.86
C GLY A 216 -13.44 0.02 -22.98
N LEU A 217 -13.52 -0.78 -24.05
CA LEU A 217 -12.60 -1.89 -24.29
C LEU A 217 -11.16 -1.42 -24.51
N LEU A 218 -10.96 -0.32 -25.24
CA LEU A 218 -9.64 0.28 -25.44
C LEU A 218 -9.01 0.70 -24.11
N ILE A 219 -9.74 1.45 -23.28
CA ILE A 219 -9.26 1.91 -21.96
C ILE A 219 -8.96 0.71 -21.04
N LEU A 220 -9.79 -0.32 -21.10
CA LEU A 220 -9.58 -1.56 -20.35
C LEU A 220 -8.28 -2.27 -20.76
N LEU A 221 -7.99 -2.38 -22.06
CA LEU A 221 -6.74 -3.00 -22.52
C LEU A 221 -5.51 -2.16 -22.16
N LEU A 222 -5.59 -0.83 -22.26
CA LEU A 222 -4.51 0.06 -21.83
C LEU A 222 -4.25 -0.01 -20.32
N GLY A 223 -5.31 -0.08 -19.51
CA GLY A 223 -5.17 -0.25 -18.07
C GLY A 223 -4.52 -1.59 -17.71
N LEU A 224 -4.85 -2.68 -18.41
CA LEU A 224 -4.16 -3.96 -18.24
C LEU A 224 -2.67 -3.83 -18.61
N LEU A 225 -2.35 -3.18 -19.73
CA LEU A 225 -0.98 -2.97 -20.19
C LEU A 225 -0.14 -2.23 -19.14
N PHE A 226 -0.67 -1.16 -18.54
CA PHE A 226 0.04 -0.43 -17.48
C PHE A 226 0.28 -1.28 -16.24
N ALA A 227 -0.69 -2.09 -15.81
CA ALA A 227 -0.48 -3.01 -14.68
C ALA A 227 0.61 -4.04 -14.98
N VAL A 228 0.60 -4.63 -16.18
CA VAL A 228 1.62 -5.62 -16.59
C VAL A 228 3.00 -4.98 -16.69
N ALA A 229 3.10 -3.77 -17.25
CA ALA A 229 4.35 -3.05 -17.37
C ALA A 229 4.93 -2.71 -15.99
N GLU A 230 4.10 -2.22 -15.07
CA GLU A 230 4.50 -1.89 -13.70
C GLU A 230 4.95 -3.12 -12.91
N LEU A 231 4.24 -4.24 -13.07
CA LEU A 231 4.56 -5.49 -12.40
C LEU A 231 5.68 -6.27 -13.11
N ARG A 232 6.15 -5.81 -14.28
CA ARG A 232 7.13 -6.50 -15.14
C ARG A 232 6.72 -7.92 -15.53
N GLY A 233 5.42 -8.14 -15.69
CA GLY A 233 4.86 -9.44 -15.98
C GLY A 233 3.39 -9.56 -15.61
N LEU A 234 2.79 -10.68 -16.00
CA LEU A 234 1.40 -10.98 -15.72
C LEU A 234 1.32 -12.05 -14.62
N TYR A 235 0.93 -11.64 -13.41
CA TYR A 235 0.86 -12.51 -12.23
C TYR A 235 -0.59 -12.76 -11.82
N ILE A 236 -1.05 -14.01 -11.92
CA ILE A 236 -2.46 -14.40 -11.67
C ILE A 236 -2.60 -15.15 -10.33
N SER A 237 -2.02 -14.59 -9.26
CA SER A 237 -2.11 -15.19 -7.92
C SER A 237 -3.32 -14.69 -7.13
N SER A 238 -3.65 -13.41 -7.25
CA SER A 238 -4.72 -12.79 -6.46
C SER A 238 -6.12 -13.03 -7.03
N ALA A 239 -7.14 -12.94 -6.17
CA ALA A 239 -8.55 -13.00 -6.59
C ALA A 239 -8.89 -11.88 -7.59
N HIS A 240 -8.37 -10.68 -7.37
CA HIS A 240 -8.53 -9.55 -8.29
C HIS A 240 -7.98 -9.86 -9.69
N ALA A 241 -6.75 -10.40 -9.78
CA ALA A 241 -6.14 -10.74 -11.08
C ALA A 241 -6.94 -11.82 -11.83
N LYS A 242 -7.43 -12.86 -11.12
CA LYS A 242 -8.27 -13.92 -11.70
C LYS A 242 -9.59 -13.39 -12.24
N LEU A 243 -10.31 -12.60 -11.43
CA LEU A 243 -11.58 -12.00 -11.83
C LEU A 243 -11.39 -10.98 -12.95
N GLY A 244 -10.36 -10.15 -12.87
CA GLY A 244 -10.03 -9.17 -13.90
C GLY A 244 -9.75 -9.82 -15.25
N LEU A 245 -8.91 -10.85 -15.29
CA LEU A 245 -8.61 -11.56 -16.53
C LEU A 245 -9.84 -12.26 -17.13
N ALA A 246 -10.68 -12.87 -16.29
CA ALA A 246 -11.94 -13.47 -16.72
C ALA A 246 -12.90 -12.42 -17.31
N ALA A 247 -13.02 -11.25 -16.68
CA ALA A 247 -13.86 -10.16 -17.18
C ALA A 247 -13.35 -9.62 -18.52
N ILE A 248 -12.04 -9.42 -18.65
CA ILE A 248 -11.39 -8.96 -19.89
C ILE A 248 -11.61 -9.97 -21.02
N PHE A 249 -11.47 -11.27 -20.74
CA PHE A 249 -11.74 -12.32 -21.73
C PHE A 249 -13.19 -12.24 -22.23
N LEU A 250 -14.17 -12.19 -21.33
CA LEU A 250 -15.59 -12.08 -21.69
C LEU A 250 -15.89 -10.79 -22.48
N ALA A 251 -15.25 -9.67 -22.13
CA ALA A 251 -15.38 -8.41 -22.84
C ALA A 251 -14.81 -8.47 -24.27
N CYS A 252 -13.66 -9.11 -24.47
CA CYS A 252 -13.05 -9.30 -25.80
C CYS A 252 -13.85 -10.26 -26.69
N VAL A 253 -14.57 -11.22 -26.12
CA VAL A 253 -15.48 -12.10 -26.87
C VAL A 253 -16.67 -11.33 -27.46
N GLN A 254 -17.09 -10.21 -26.84
CA GLN A 254 -18.24 -9.43 -27.30
C GLN A 254 -18.11 -8.87 -28.73
N PRO A 255 -17.04 -8.15 -29.11
CA PRO A 255 -16.90 -7.66 -30.48
C PRO A 255 -16.77 -8.80 -31.51
N VAL A 256 -16.13 -9.91 -31.13
CA VAL A 256 -16.06 -11.11 -31.99
C VAL A 256 -17.47 -11.65 -32.23
N ASN A 257 -18.24 -11.86 -31.17
CA ASN A 257 -19.64 -12.26 -31.27
C ASN A 257 -20.48 -11.24 -32.08
N ALA A 258 -20.24 -9.94 -31.90
CA ALA A 258 -20.95 -8.90 -32.63
C ALA A 258 -20.65 -8.89 -34.14
N SER A 259 -19.45 -9.31 -34.56
CA SER A 259 -19.13 -9.47 -35.98
C SER A 259 -19.93 -10.59 -36.66
N MET A 260 -20.41 -11.57 -35.89
CA MET A 260 -21.23 -12.69 -36.36
C MET A 260 -22.75 -12.37 -36.31
N ARG A 261 -23.13 -11.11 -36.06
CA ARG A 261 -24.52 -10.67 -35.93
C ARG A 261 -25.32 -11.01 -37.21
N PRO A 262 -26.36 -11.88 -37.12
CA PRO A 262 -27.21 -12.19 -38.27
C PRO A 262 -27.95 -10.95 -38.79
N LYS A 263 -28.24 -10.88 -40.10
CA LYS A 263 -29.00 -9.76 -40.70
C LYS A 263 -30.40 -9.69 -40.11
N THR A 264 -30.92 -8.47 -39.96
CA THR A 264 -32.33 -8.26 -39.61
C THR A 264 -33.20 -8.76 -40.77
N SER A 265 -34.31 -9.44 -40.46
CA SER A 265 -35.31 -9.84 -41.45
C SER A 265 -35.87 -8.61 -42.18
N ALA A 266 -36.18 -8.76 -43.47
CA ALA A 266 -36.76 -7.66 -44.24
C ALA A 266 -38.20 -7.39 -43.76
N ASN A 267 -38.66 -6.15 -43.95
CA ASN A 267 -39.92 -5.62 -43.41
C ASN A 267 -41.09 -6.62 -43.44
N GLY A 268 -41.53 -7.07 -42.26
CA GLY A 268 -42.72 -7.92 -42.07
C GLY A 268 -42.44 -9.41 -41.84
N GLU A 269 -41.20 -9.88 -42.01
CA GLU A 269 -40.82 -11.26 -41.73
C GLU A 269 -40.43 -11.48 -40.26
N GLU A 270 -40.87 -12.61 -39.69
CA GLU A 270 -40.49 -13.03 -38.33
C GLU A 270 -38.96 -13.09 -38.19
N VAL A 271 -38.46 -12.65 -37.04
CA VAL A 271 -37.02 -12.65 -36.74
C VAL A 271 -36.51 -14.09 -36.71
N SER A 272 -35.42 -14.38 -37.42
CA SER A 272 -34.88 -15.75 -37.50
C SER A 272 -34.49 -16.29 -36.12
N SER A 273 -34.65 -17.59 -35.90
CA SER A 273 -34.25 -18.25 -34.65
C SER A 273 -32.76 -18.05 -34.34
N GLU A 274 -31.92 -17.98 -35.39
CA GLU A 274 -30.49 -17.66 -35.27
C GLU A 274 -30.25 -16.26 -34.69
N ARG A 275 -31.04 -15.26 -35.11
CA ARG A 275 -30.93 -13.90 -34.58
C ARG A 275 -31.36 -13.84 -33.11
N HIS A 276 -32.43 -14.52 -32.74
CA HIS A 276 -32.85 -14.62 -31.34
C HIS A 276 -31.82 -15.32 -30.45
N LEU A 277 -31.22 -16.42 -30.92
CA LEU A 277 -30.14 -17.11 -30.21
C LEU A 277 -28.91 -16.20 -30.03
N TRP A 278 -28.49 -15.52 -31.10
CA TRP A 278 -27.39 -14.56 -31.04
C TRP A 278 -27.65 -13.43 -30.05
N GLU A 279 -28.86 -12.84 -30.05
CA GLU A 279 -29.24 -11.79 -29.11
C GLU A 279 -29.19 -12.28 -27.65
N TYR A 280 -29.68 -13.50 -27.40
CA TYR A 280 -29.63 -14.12 -26.08
C TYR A 280 -28.19 -14.35 -25.58
N ILE A 281 -27.33 -14.92 -26.44
CA ILE A 281 -25.91 -15.16 -26.11
C ILE A 281 -25.18 -13.83 -25.88
N HIS A 282 -25.32 -12.87 -26.80
CA HIS A 282 -24.69 -11.55 -26.69
C HIS A 282 -25.08 -10.86 -25.37
N PHE A 283 -26.36 -10.90 -25.03
CA PHE A 283 -26.90 -10.33 -23.81
C PHE A 283 -26.37 -11.01 -22.54
N ILE A 284 -26.37 -12.35 -22.48
CA ILE A 284 -25.92 -13.08 -21.28
C ILE A 284 -24.43 -12.88 -21.07
N VAL A 285 -23.62 -13.12 -22.10
CA VAL A 285 -22.16 -12.98 -21.98
C VAL A 285 -21.80 -11.54 -21.62
N GLY A 286 -22.55 -10.55 -22.13
CA GLY A 286 -22.29 -9.13 -21.85
C GLY A 286 -22.58 -8.77 -20.40
N ARG A 287 -23.70 -9.26 -19.85
CA ARG A 287 -24.05 -9.07 -18.44
C ARG A 287 -23.10 -9.81 -17.50
N SER A 288 -22.72 -11.04 -17.85
CA SER A 288 -21.71 -11.79 -17.10
C SER A 288 -20.38 -11.03 -17.05
N ALA A 289 -19.93 -10.45 -18.16
CA ALA A 289 -18.72 -9.62 -18.19
C ALA A 289 -18.79 -8.45 -17.19
N ILE A 290 -19.91 -7.71 -17.16
CA ILE A 290 -20.12 -6.60 -16.22
C ILE A 290 -20.11 -7.08 -14.76
N ILE A 291 -20.81 -8.18 -14.45
CA ILE A 291 -20.87 -8.70 -13.06
C ILE A 291 -19.47 -9.09 -12.58
N VAL A 292 -18.72 -9.83 -13.40
CA VAL A 292 -17.34 -10.24 -13.07
C VAL A 292 -16.41 -9.02 -13.02
N GLY A 293 -16.57 -8.05 -13.91
CA GLY A 293 -15.80 -6.80 -13.92
C GLY A 293 -16.03 -5.95 -12.66
N ILE A 294 -17.27 -5.82 -12.20
CA ILE A 294 -17.59 -5.13 -10.94
C ILE A 294 -16.98 -5.88 -9.74
N ALA A 295 -17.07 -7.21 -9.72
CA ALA A 295 -16.42 -8.01 -8.67
C ALA A 295 -14.88 -7.84 -8.69
N ALA A 296 -14.28 -7.71 -9.87
CA ALA A 296 -12.87 -7.39 -10.03
C ALA A 296 -12.52 -6.00 -9.48
N LEU A 297 -13.36 -4.97 -9.72
CA LEU A 297 -13.17 -3.63 -9.13
C LEU A 297 -13.18 -3.66 -7.61
N PHE A 298 -14.18 -4.29 -7.00
CA PHE A 298 -14.28 -4.36 -5.54
C PHE A 298 -13.12 -5.15 -4.91
N SER A 299 -12.74 -6.28 -5.51
CA SER A 299 -11.58 -7.04 -5.02
C SER A 299 -10.27 -6.27 -5.19
N GLY A 300 -10.13 -5.46 -6.25
CA GLY A 300 -8.98 -4.57 -6.47
C GLY A 300 -8.89 -3.48 -5.42
N MET A 301 -10.00 -2.79 -5.12
CA MET A 301 -10.04 -1.76 -4.05
C MET A 301 -9.69 -2.35 -2.68
N LYS A 302 -10.18 -3.54 -2.37
CA LYS A 302 -9.84 -4.24 -1.11
C LYS A 302 -8.36 -4.62 -1.02
N GLN A 303 -7.74 -4.96 -2.15
CA GLN A 303 -6.30 -5.24 -2.22
C GLN A 303 -5.46 -3.96 -2.08
N PHE A 304 -5.95 -2.83 -2.58
CA PHE A 304 -5.30 -1.52 -2.50
C PHE A 304 -5.43 -0.83 -1.15
N GLY A 305 -6.53 -1.07 -0.41
CA GLY A 305 -6.80 -0.47 0.90
C GLY A 305 -6.17 -1.19 2.09
N ARG A 306 -5.22 -2.11 1.87
CA ARG A 306 -4.41 -2.79 2.89
C ARG A 306 -2.99 -2.23 2.82
#